data_AF-A0A849DFJ0-F1
#
_entry.id   AF-A0A849DFJ0-F1
#
_cell.length_a   1.000
_cell.length_b   1.000
_cell.length_c   1.000
_cell.angle_alpha   90.00
_cell.angle_beta   90.00
_cell.angle_gamma   90.00
#
_symmetry.space_group_name_H-M   'P 1'
#
loop_
_entity.id
_entity.type
_entity.pdbx_description
1 polymer ?
#
loop_
_entity_poly.entity_id
_entity_poly.type
_entity_poly.pdbx_seq_one_letter_code
_entity_poly.pdbx_strand_id
1 'polypeptide(L)'
;MAKTETLASVEVFQILKRRGHPDSPPPTVSDGWGGIDDAMVEVYGVVPDYKGRGRPPTQKKPQPGWQYLQVVKKRENGRVVSTTLRVIYGDKDEVVELMGKSTAYVERTHLTMRTFNSRLIRKTLAFSKQLEMYRASAALDDITYNLVRPLKSLRVEIFNDPIRRWIPRTPAMAAGLTDHIWTVEE
;
A
#
# COMPACT_ATOMS: atom_id res chain seq x y z
N MET A 1 13.59 -15.16 11.26
CA MET A 1 13.33 -15.87 9.98
C MET A 1 12.81 -14.86 8.98
N ALA A 2 13.45 -14.68 7.83
CA ALA A 2 12.94 -13.79 6.79
C ALA A 2 11.65 -14.43 6.24
N LYS A 3 10.50 -13.82 6.52
CA LYS A 3 9.24 -14.21 5.85
C LYS A 3 9.42 -13.95 4.36
N THR A 4 8.99 -14.89 3.51
CA THR A 4 8.90 -14.64 2.07
C THR A 4 7.85 -13.56 1.82
N GLU A 5 7.98 -12.86 0.70
CA GLU A 5 7.03 -11.80 0.32
C GLU A 5 5.60 -12.33 0.19
N THR A 6 5.44 -13.56 -0.30
CA THR A 6 4.16 -14.28 -0.32
C THR A 6 3.54 -14.37 1.07
N LEU A 7 4.30 -14.82 2.09
CA LEU A 7 3.78 -14.95 3.46
C LEU A 7 3.43 -13.59 4.08
N ALA A 8 4.21 -12.55 3.78
CA ALA A 8 3.89 -11.19 4.21
C ALA A 8 2.59 -10.68 3.52
N SER A 9 2.44 -10.96 2.22
CA SER A 9 1.26 -10.61 1.45
C SER A 9 0.00 -11.34 1.93
N VAL A 10 0.12 -12.61 2.31
CA VAL A 10 -0.98 -13.37 2.96
C VAL A 10 -1.42 -12.70 4.26
N GLU A 11 -0.48 -12.30 5.12
CA GLU A 11 -0.80 -11.59 6.38
C GLU A 11 -1.55 -10.28 6.09
N VAL A 12 -1.11 -9.51 5.09
CA VAL A 12 -1.78 -8.26 4.67
C VAL A 12 -3.20 -8.54 4.15
N PHE A 13 -3.36 -9.50 3.24
CA PHE A 13 -4.68 -9.81 2.67
C PHE A 13 -5.65 -10.36 3.71
N GLN A 14 -5.18 -11.14 4.69
CA GLN A 14 -6.01 -11.58 5.82
C GLN A 14 -6.47 -10.40 6.70
N ILE A 15 -5.62 -9.40 6.92
CA ILE A 15 -6.01 -8.18 7.63
C ILE A 15 -7.08 -7.42 6.84
N LEU A 16 -6.90 -7.25 5.53
CA LEU A 16 -7.86 -6.57 4.66
C LEU A 16 -9.21 -7.29 4.63
N LYS A 17 -9.19 -8.63 4.58
CA LYS A 17 -10.40 -9.46 4.61
C LYS A 17 -11.24 -9.23 5.85
N ARG A 18 -10.58 -9.09 7.00
CA ARG A 18 -11.25 -8.84 8.29
C ARG A 18 -11.75 -7.40 8.45
N ARG A 19 -11.09 -6.41 7.83
CA ARG A 19 -11.31 -4.98 8.13
C ARG A 19 -12.23 -4.26 7.15
N GLY A 20 -12.34 -4.70 5.91
CA GLY A 20 -13.16 -3.97 4.92
C GLY A 20 -13.41 -4.68 3.59
N HIS A 21 -12.76 -5.81 3.33
CA HIS A 21 -12.86 -6.52 2.06
C HIS A 21 -13.17 -8.01 2.27
N PRO A 22 -14.33 -8.38 2.87
CA PRO A 22 -14.60 -9.77 3.27
C PRO A 22 -14.70 -10.75 2.10
N ASP A 23 -15.27 -10.31 0.98
CA ASP A 23 -15.68 -11.21 -0.11
C ASP A 23 -14.67 -11.26 -1.26
N SER A 24 -13.98 -10.15 -1.53
CA SER A 24 -13.03 -10.03 -2.64
C SER A 24 -11.82 -9.20 -2.23
N PRO A 25 -10.63 -9.46 -2.79
CA PRO A 25 -9.49 -8.60 -2.56
C PRO A 25 -9.77 -7.18 -3.08
N PRO A 26 -9.26 -6.14 -2.41
CA PRO A 26 -9.31 -4.81 -2.99
C PRO A 26 -8.52 -4.77 -4.30
N PRO A 27 -8.85 -3.84 -5.20
CA PRO A 27 -8.00 -3.52 -6.33
C PRO A 27 -6.55 -3.31 -5.83
N THR A 28 -5.58 -3.99 -6.45
CA THR A 28 -4.18 -4.00 -5.97
C THR A 28 -3.19 -3.61 -7.07
N VAL A 29 -2.11 -2.90 -6.71
CA VAL A 29 -0.96 -2.59 -7.59
C VAL A 29 0.34 -3.01 -6.94
N SER A 30 1.25 -3.66 -7.67
CA SER A 30 2.59 -4.01 -7.19
C SER A 30 3.71 -3.62 -8.17
N ASP A 31 4.97 -3.71 -7.73
CA ASP A 31 6.17 -3.42 -8.54
C ASP A 31 6.65 -4.63 -9.38
N GLY A 32 5.85 -5.69 -9.44
CA GLY A 32 6.10 -6.87 -10.26
C GLY A 32 6.96 -7.94 -9.59
N TRP A 33 7.27 -7.82 -8.30
CA TRP A 33 7.82 -8.93 -7.55
C TRP A 33 6.76 -10.04 -7.35
N GLY A 34 7.21 -11.30 -7.35
CA GLY A 34 6.32 -12.47 -7.35
C GLY A 34 5.72 -12.78 -5.96
N GLY A 35 4.52 -13.36 -5.95
CA GLY A 35 3.90 -13.96 -4.76
C GLY A 35 2.64 -13.25 -4.24
N ILE A 36 2.36 -12.04 -4.72
CA ILE A 36 1.10 -11.32 -4.37
C ILE A 36 -0.11 -12.01 -5.02
N ASP A 37 0.01 -12.45 -6.26
CA ASP A 37 -1.02 -13.23 -6.97
C ASP A 37 -1.33 -14.55 -6.25
N ASP A 38 -0.30 -15.28 -5.84
CA ASP A 38 -0.44 -16.51 -5.05
C ASP A 38 -1.14 -16.22 -3.72
N ALA A 39 -0.73 -15.16 -3.02
CA ALA A 39 -1.33 -14.75 -1.75
C ALA A 39 -2.81 -14.34 -1.89
N MET A 40 -3.18 -13.66 -2.98
CA MET A 40 -4.58 -13.32 -3.29
C MET A 40 -5.41 -14.60 -3.45
N VAL A 41 -4.91 -15.58 -4.23
CA VAL A 41 -5.59 -16.86 -4.44
C VAL A 41 -5.67 -17.68 -3.14
N GLU A 42 -4.63 -17.64 -2.31
CA GLU A 42 -4.63 -18.33 -1.02
C GLU A 42 -5.72 -17.78 -0.07
N VAL A 43 -5.88 -16.46 0.01
CA VAL A 43 -6.80 -15.81 0.97
C VAL A 43 -8.24 -15.71 0.44
N TYR A 44 -8.42 -15.41 -0.84
CA TYR A 44 -9.73 -15.14 -1.45
C TYR A 44 -10.17 -16.19 -2.46
N GLY A 45 -9.27 -17.05 -2.93
CA GLY A 45 -9.61 -18.03 -3.94
C GLY A 45 -10.57 -19.10 -3.41
N VAL A 46 -11.38 -19.62 -4.32
CA VAL A 46 -12.37 -20.68 -4.04
C VAL A 46 -11.94 -21.95 -4.77
N VAL A 47 -12.08 -23.10 -4.12
CA VAL A 47 -11.90 -24.39 -4.79
C VAL A 47 -13.12 -24.63 -5.67
N PRO A 48 -12.96 -24.80 -7.00
CA PRO A 48 -14.09 -24.99 -7.89
C PRO A 48 -14.90 -26.24 -7.55
N ASP A 49 -16.20 -26.23 -7.83
CA ASP A 49 -17.05 -27.41 -7.65
C ASP A 49 -16.60 -28.57 -8.56
N TYR A 50 -16.68 -29.78 -8.02
CA TYR A 50 -16.30 -30.96 -8.77
C TYR A 50 -17.37 -31.32 -9.81
N LYS A 51 -17.00 -31.26 -11.09
CA LYS A 51 -17.90 -31.57 -12.23
C LYS A 51 -18.08 -33.07 -12.51
N GLY A 52 -17.69 -33.95 -11.60
CA GLY A 52 -17.90 -35.40 -11.73
C GLY A 52 -16.93 -36.16 -12.65
N ARG A 53 -15.95 -35.49 -13.27
CA ARG A 53 -14.97 -36.13 -14.17
C ARG A 53 -13.53 -35.93 -13.69
N GLY A 54 -12.79 -37.03 -13.55
CA GLY A 54 -11.36 -37.02 -13.21
C GLY A 54 -11.10 -36.85 -11.71
N ARG A 55 -9.96 -36.26 -11.34
CA ARG A 55 -9.63 -35.98 -9.94
C ARG A 55 -10.36 -34.72 -9.47
N PRO A 56 -11.03 -34.73 -8.30
CA PRO A 56 -11.61 -33.53 -7.72
C PRO A 56 -10.59 -32.40 -7.58
N PRO A 57 -10.96 -31.15 -7.93
CA PRO A 57 -10.07 -30.01 -7.77
C PRO A 57 -9.77 -29.79 -6.28
N THR A 58 -8.49 -29.57 -5.97
CA THR A 58 -8.03 -29.23 -4.61
C THR A 58 -7.43 -27.83 -4.53
N GLN A 59 -7.07 -27.25 -5.67
CA GLN A 59 -6.44 -25.93 -5.74
C GLN A 59 -7.49 -24.84 -5.84
N LYS A 60 -7.30 -23.79 -5.04
CA LYS A 60 -8.08 -22.55 -5.12
C LYS A 60 -7.84 -21.87 -6.46
N LYS A 61 -8.87 -21.21 -6.98
CA LYS A 61 -8.80 -20.42 -8.21
C LYS A 61 -9.21 -18.97 -7.96
N PRO A 62 -8.64 -18.02 -8.72
CA PRO A 62 -9.09 -16.63 -8.71
C PRO A 62 -10.56 -16.55 -9.14
N GLN A 63 -11.27 -15.56 -8.59
CA GLN A 63 -12.68 -15.33 -8.89
C GLN A 63 -12.84 -14.15 -9.87
N PRO A 64 -13.95 -14.09 -10.63
CA PRO A 64 -14.28 -12.92 -11.45
C PRO A 64 -14.34 -11.63 -10.63
N GLY A 65 -14.07 -10.49 -11.27
CA GLY A 65 -14.13 -9.16 -10.64
C GLY A 65 -12.89 -8.74 -9.86
N TRP A 66 -11.88 -9.60 -9.74
CA TRP A 66 -10.61 -9.20 -9.13
C TRP A 66 -9.82 -8.28 -10.06
N GLN A 67 -9.16 -7.27 -9.48
CA GLN A 67 -8.37 -6.29 -10.21
C GLN A 67 -6.94 -6.27 -9.63
N TYR A 68 -5.96 -6.68 -10.44
CA TYR A 68 -4.56 -6.69 -10.03
C TYR A 68 -3.63 -6.27 -11.17
N LEU A 69 -2.87 -5.20 -10.93
CA LEU A 69 -1.90 -4.63 -11.85
C LEU A 69 -0.48 -4.72 -11.31
N GLN A 70 0.47 -5.05 -12.17
CA GLN A 70 1.90 -4.97 -11.90
C GLN A 70 2.54 -3.86 -12.74
N VAL A 71 3.26 -2.97 -12.08
CA VAL A 71 4.04 -1.88 -12.68
C VAL A 71 5.50 -2.34 -12.74
N VAL A 72 5.85 -3.03 -13.82
CA VAL A 72 7.16 -3.65 -14.01
C VAL A 72 8.14 -2.64 -14.57
N LYS A 73 9.16 -2.28 -13.79
CA LYS A 73 10.21 -1.33 -14.20
C LYS A 73 11.33 -2.05 -14.95
N LYS A 74 11.56 -1.68 -16.21
CA LYS A 74 12.74 -2.11 -16.95
C LYS A 74 13.94 -1.27 -16.51
N ARG A 75 15.02 -1.94 -16.10
CA ARG A 75 16.26 -1.30 -15.67
C ARG A 75 17.44 -1.71 -16.57
N GLU A 76 18.25 -0.74 -16.94
CA GLU A 76 19.53 -0.94 -17.62
C GLU A 76 20.59 -0.13 -16.85
N ASN A 77 21.73 -0.75 -16.53
CA ASN A 77 22.81 -0.13 -15.74
C ASN A 77 22.33 0.54 -14.44
N GLY A 78 21.37 -0.08 -13.75
CA GLY A 78 20.82 0.42 -12.47
C GLY A 78 19.84 1.59 -12.59
N ARG A 79 19.57 2.11 -13.80
CA ARG A 79 18.60 3.17 -14.05
C ARG A 79 17.30 2.61 -14.62
N VAL A 80 16.18 3.20 -14.24
CA VAL A 80 14.87 2.85 -14.82
C VAL A 80 14.77 3.49 -16.20
N VAL A 81 14.57 2.68 -17.24
CA VAL A 81 14.53 3.12 -18.65
C VAL A 81 13.10 3.14 -19.18
N SER A 82 12.27 2.21 -18.74
CA SER A 82 10.85 2.17 -19.08
C SER A 82 10.04 1.47 -17.99
N THR A 83 8.72 1.61 -18.07
CA THR A 83 7.77 0.96 -17.17
C THR A 83 6.69 0.28 -18.01
N THR A 84 6.44 -1.00 -17.73
CA THR A 84 5.44 -1.82 -18.42
C THR A 84 4.34 -2.18 -17.43
N LEU A 85 3.09 -1.99 -17.84
CA LEU A 85 1.92 -2.40 -17.07
C LEU A 85 1.53 -3.81 -17.46
N ARG A 86 1.52 -4.73 -16.49
CA ARG A 86 1.09 -6.12 -16.66
C ARG A 86 -0.15 -6.34 -15.80
N VAL A 87 -1.28 -6.58 -16.45
CA VAL A 87 -2.54 -6.92 -15.77
C VAL A 87 -2.54 -8.42 -15.49
N ILE A 88 -2.76 -8.79 -14.23
CA ILE A 88 -2.82 -10.19 -13.78
C ILE A 88 -4.28 -10.64 -13.65
N TYR A 89 -5.12 -9.79 -13.05
CA TYR A 89 -6.56 -10.00 -12.93
C TYR A 89 -7.32 -8.75 -13.35
N GLY A 90 -8.48 -8.94 -13.99
CA GLY A 90 -9.38 -7.87 -14.43
C GLY A 90 -9.21 -7.51 -15.91
N ASP A 91 -10.09 -6.63 -16.39
CA ASP A 91 -9.97 -6.04 -17.72
C ASP A 91 -8.87 -4.99 -17.76
N LYS A 92 -8.17 -4.90 -18.90
CA LYS A 92 -7.00 -4.04 -19.01
C LYS A 92 -7.34 -2.56 -18.92
N ASP A 93 -8.41 -2.13 -19.58
CA ASP A 93 -8.72 -0.71 -19.70
C ASP A 93 -9.30 -0.20 -18.37
N GLU A 94 -10.20 -0.98 -17.75
CA GLU A 94 -10.77 -0.66 -16.44
C GLU A 94 -9.73 -0.59 -15.33
N VAL A 95 -8.81 -1.57 -15.29
CA VAL A 95 -7.78 -1.64 -14.23
C VAL A 95 -6.79 -0.47 -14.35
N VAL A 96 -6.40 -0.09 -15.56
CA VAL A 96 -5.46 1.01 -15.78
C VAL A 96 -6.11 2.37 -15.50
N GLU A 97 -7.39 2.52 -15.82
CA GLU A 97 -8.15 3.73 -15.49
C GLU A 97 -8.29 3.92 -13.98
N LEU A 98 -8.67 2.85 -13.26
CA LEU A 98 -8.86 2.91 -11.81
C LEU A 98 -7.55 3.16 -11.05
N MET A 99 -6.46 2.50 -11.46
CA MET A 99 -5.20 2.48 -10.69
C MET A 99 -4.18 3.54 -11.10
N GLY A 100 -4.38 4.13 -12.27
CA GLY A 100 -3.36 4.93 -12.92
C GLY A 100 -2.16 4.10 -13.39
N LYS A 101 -1.15 4.81 -13.91
CA LYS A 101 -0.02 4.22 -14.64
C LYS A 101 1.28 4.14 -13.83
N SER A 102 1.26 4.53 -12.55
CA SER A 102 2.46 4.69 -11.75
C SER A 102 2.24 4.49 -10.26
N THR A 103 3.23 3.87 -9.61
CA THR A 103 3.33 3.74 -8.15
C THR A 103 4.10 4.89 -7.49
N ALA A 104 4.42 5.95 -8.23
CA ALA A 104 5.28 7.05 -7.76
C ALA A 104 4.81 7.69 -6.43
N TYR A 105 3.50 7.79 -6.20
CA TYR A 105 2.94 8.31 -4.96
C TYR A 105 3.28 7.44 -3.75
N VAL A 106 3.10 6.11 -3.88
CA VAL A 106 3.45 5.13 -2.85
C VAL A 106 4.95 5.13 -2.60
N GLU A 107 5.75 5.20 -3.66
CA GLU A 107 7.21 5.26 -3.54
C GLU A 107 7.69 6.54 -2.84
N ARG A 108 7.02 7.67 -3.08
CA ARG A 108 7.28 8.93 -2.37
C ARG A 108 6.94 8.82 -0.88
N THR A 109 5.84 8.16 -0.53
CA THR A 109 5.51 7.87 0.87
C THR A 109 6.58 7.00 1.51
N HIS A 110 6.99 5.89 0.87
CA HIS A 110 8.07 5.04 1.39
C HIS A 110 9.40 5.78 1.56
N LEU A 111 9.74 6.68 0.64
CA LEU A 111 10.93 7.52 0.76
C LEU A 111 10.82 8.44 1.98
N THR A 112 9.67 9.10 2.13
CA THR A 112 9.37 10.00 3.26
C THR A 112 9.56 9.25 4.58
N MET A 113 8.94 8.07 4.73
CA MET A 113 9.07 7.24 5.93
C MET A 113 10.53 6.86 6.21
N ARG A 114 11.32 6.50 5.19
CA ARG A 114 12.75 6.19 5.37
C ARG A 114 13.59 7.41 5.74
N THR A 115 13.19 8.61 5.34
CA THR A 115 13.88 9.85 5.71
C THR A 115 13.62 10.22 7.17
N PHE A 116 12.40 10.03 7.66
CA PHE A 116 12.03 10.37 9.05
C PHE A 116 12.33 9.26 10.04
N ASN A 117 12.25 8.00 9.61
CA ASN A 117 12.47 6.84 10.45
C ASN A 117 13.70 6.04 9.98
N SER A 118 14.82 6.27 10.66
CA SER A 118 16.10 5.60 10.38
C SER A 118 16.05 4.08 10.55
N ARG A 119 15.04 3.54 11.24
CA ARG A 119 14.82 2.10 11.41
C ARG A 119 14.29 1.42 10.15
N LEU A 120 13.68 2.19 9.23
CA LEU A 120 13.14 1.70 7.96
C LEU A 120 14.19 1.71 6.83
N ILE A 121 15.37 2.28 7.09
CA ILE A 121 16.48 2.31 6.14
C ILE A 121 17.13 0.93 6.07
N ARG A 122 17.50 0.52 4.85
CA ARG A 122 18.21 -0.74 4.61
C ARG A 122 19.64 -0.67 5.18
N LYS A 123 20.04 -1.70 5.94
CA LYS A 123 21.40 -1.83 6.54
C LYS A 123 21.79 -0.68 7.48
N THR A 124 20.83 -0.16 8.24
CA THR A 124 21.06 0.83 9.30
C THR A 124 21.53 0.17 10.60
N LEU A 125 22.30 0.89 11.41
CA LEU A 125 22.59 0.48 12.80
C LEU A 125 21.42 0.75 13.75
N ALA A 126 20.43 1.57 13.32
CA ALA A 126 19.23 1.89 14.11
C ALA A 126 18.12 0.83 14.00
N PHE A 127 18.42 -0.41 13.60
CA PHE A 127 17.41 -1.43 13.42
C PHE A 127 16.72 -1.83 14.75
N SER A 128 15.46 -2.25 14.67
CA SER A 128 14.77 -2.83 15.82
C SER A 128 15.14 -4.30 16.01
N LYS A 129 15.50 -4.70 17.23
CA LYS A 129 15.81 -6.11 17.57
C LYS A 129 14.56 -6.99 17.65
N GLN A 130 13.41 -6.39 17.98
CA GLN A 130 12.11 -7.04 18.07
C GLN A 130 11.17 -6.52 16.99
N LEU A 131 10.33 -7.41 16.44
CA LEU A 131 9.38 -7.06 15.40
C LEU A 131 8.27 -6.13 15.92
N GLU A 132 7.83 -6.28 17.18
CA GLU A 132 6.84 -5.36 17.76
C GLU A 132 7.38 -3.93 17.79
N MET A 133 8.64 -3.74 18.18
CA MET A 133 9.28 -2.43 18.21
C MET A 133 9.45 -1.81 16.82
N TYR A 134 9.68 -2.63 15.79
CA TYR A 134 9.68 -2.17 14.40
C TYR A 134 8.29 -1.68 13.97
N ARG A 135 7.25 -2.48 14.24
CA ARG A 135 5.85 -2.15 13.93
C ARG A 135 5.38 -0.90 14.67
N ALA A 136 5.68 -0.78 15.96
CA ALA A 136 5.36 0.38 16.77
C ALA A 136 6.02 1.66 16.25
N SER A 137 7.30 1.59 15.88
CA SER A 137 8.01 2.75 15.31
C SER A 137 7.46 3.15 13.93
N ALA A 138 7.08 2.20 13.08
CA ALA A 138 6.44 2.50 11.80
C ALA A 138 5.05 3.13 11.99
N ALA A 139 4.26 2.61 12.93
CA ALA A 139 2.95 3.19 13.28
C ALA A 139 3.07 4.61 13.84
N LEU A 140 4.05 4.86 14.71
CA LEU A 140 4.30 6.18 15.27
C LEU A 140 4.69 7.20 14.19
N ASP A 141 5.54 6.81 13.24
CA ASP A 141 5.91 7.66 12.09
C ASP A 141 4.68 8.02 11.24
N ASP A 142 3.84 7.03 10.93
CA ASP A 142 2.62 7.22 10.12
C ASP A 142 1.59 8.11 10.83
N ILE A 143 1.35 7.89 12.14
CA ILE A 143 0.47 8.74 12.96
C ILE A 143 1.02 10.17 13.01
N THR A 144 2.31 10.34 13.29
CA THR A 144 2.94 11.67 13.39
C THR A 144 2.86 12.41 12.06
N TYR A 145 3.11 11.73 10.94
CA TYR A 145 3.02 12.34 9.61
C TYR A 145 1.60 12.77 9.26
N ASN A 146 0.60 11.93 9.57
CA ASN A 146 -0.79 12.18 9.17
C ASN A 146 -1.53 13.15 10.11
N LEU A 147 -1.31 13.10 11.43
CA LEU A 147 -2.10 13.83 12.42
C LEU A 147 -1.39 15.06 13.00
N VAL A 148 -0.06 14.99 13.20
CA VAL A 148 0.70 16.02 13.92
C VAL A 148 1.42 17.00 12.99
N ARG A 149 1.89 16.53 11.82
CA ARG A 149 2.76 17.34 10.95
C ARG A 149 2.00 18.13 9.88
N PRO A 150 1.93 19.47 9.96
CA PRO A 150 1.36 20.27 8.87
C PRO A 150 2.28 20.28 7.65
N LEU A 151 1.71 20.08 6.46
CA LEU A 151 2.45 20.07 5.20
C LEU A 151 2.25 21.36 4.42
N LYS A 152 3.35 21.92 3.91
CA LYS A 152 3.32 23.19 3.16
C LYS A 152 2.42 23.15 1.92
N SER A 153 2.31 21.97 1.28
CA SER A 153 1.52 21.74 0.07
C SER A 153 0.02 21.57 0.33
N LEU A 154 -0.40 21.34 1.59
CA LEU A 154 -1.80 21.16 1.97
C LEU A 154 -2.42 22.43 2.58
N ARG A 155 -1.63 23.51 2.67
CA ARG A 155 -2.09 24.77 3.25
C ARG A 155 -3.17 25.40 2.38
N VAL A 156 -4.17 25.99 3.02
CA VAL A 156 -5.25 26.71 2.34
C VAL A 156 -5.00 28.20 2.47
N GLU A 157 -5.20 28.93 1.37
CA GLU A 157 -5.03 30.39 1.32
C GLU A 157 -6.24 31.08 1.96
N ILE A 158 -5.97 32.12 2.76
CA ILE A 158 -6.99 33.00 3.32
C ILE A 158 -6.94 34.32 2.54
N PHE A 159 -8.03 34.65 1.85
CA PHE A 159 -8.08 35.84 0.99
C PHE A 159 -8.33 37.16 1.76
N ASN A 160 -8.84 37.10 2.98
CA ASN A 160 -9.33 38.27 3.73
C ASN A 160 -8.62 38.53 5.07
N ASP A 161 -7.47 37.89 5.31
CA ASP A 161 -6.69 38.09 6.55
C ASP A 161 -5.39 38.87 6.23
N PRO A 162 -5.22 40.10 6.75
CA PRO A 162 -4.05 40.93 6.47
C PRO A 162 -2.76 40.45 7.17
N ILE A 163 -2.87 39.52 8.13
CA ILE A 163 -1.77 39.03 8.96
C ILE A 163 -1.36 37.61 8.51
N ARG A 164 -2.33 36.77 8.17
CA ARG A 164 -2.09 35.35 7.88
C ARG A 164 -2.66 34.92 6.53
N ARG A 165 -1.76 34.76 5.55
CA ARG A 165 -2.10 34.26 4.21
C ARG A 165 -2.45 32.77 4.15
N TRP A 166 -1.95 31.94 5.07
CA TRP A 166 -2.04 30.48 4.98
C TRP A 166 -2.48 29.79 6.27
N ILE A 167 -3.45 28.87 6.16
CA ILE A 167 -3.84 27.94 7.22
C ILE A 167 -3.05 26.63 7.06
N PRO A 168 -2.29 26.18 8.06
CA PRO A 168 -1.62 24.89 8.06
C PRO A 168 -2.64 23.75 8.10
N ARG A 169 -2.40 22.70 7.33
CA ARG A 169 -3.18 21.46 7.37
C ARG A 169 -2.26 20.25 7.38
N THR A 170 -2.67 19.24 8.13
CA THR A 170 -2.08 17.90 8.09
C THR A 170 -2.77 17.05 7.00
N PRO A 171 -2.18 15.92 6.60
CA PRO A 171 -2.84 14.97 5.71
C PRO A 171 -4.21 14.49 6.23
N ALA A 172 -4.34 14.20 7.52
CA ALA A 172 -5.61 13.77 8.12
C ALA A 172 -6.67 14.88 8.05
N MET A 173 -6.28 16.15 8.27
CA MET A 173 -7.19 17.28 8.04
C MET A 173 -7.59 17.39 6.58
N ALA A 174 -6.65 17.22 5.65
CA ALA A 174 -6.93 17.25 4.20
C ALA A 174 -7.92 16.17 3.76
N ALA A 175 -7.84 14.99 4.39
CA ALA A 175 -8.75 13.87 4.17
C ALA A 175 -10.07 13.96 4.95
N GLY A 176 -10.26 14.97 5.81
CA GLY A 176 -11.47 15.13 6.62
C GLY A 176 -11.59 14.15 7.79
N LEU A 177 -10.49 13.53 8.20
CA LEU A 177 -10.45 12.58 9.34
C LEU A 177 -10.38 13.29 10.70
N THR A 178 -9.91 14.54 10.70
CA THR A 178 -9.85 15.41 11.88
C THR A 178 -9.96 16.86 11.44
N ASP A 179 -10.32 17.75 12.35
CA ASP A 179 -10.51 19.19 12.13
C ASP A 179 -9.34 20.04 12.67
N HIS A 180 -8.38 19.43 13.37
CA HIS A 180 -7.26 20.14 13.98
C HIS A 180 -5.93 19.38 13.83
N ILE A 181 -4.84 20.05 14.23
CA ILE A 181 -3.50 19.46 14.26
C ILE A 181 -3.30 18.88 15.65
N TRP A 182 -3.06 17.57 15.72
CA TRP A 182 -2.87 16.86 16.98
C TRP A 182 -1.52 17.19 17.61
N THR A 183 -1.43 17.05 18.92
CA THR A 183 -0.14 17.03 19.63
C THR A 183 0.38 15.60 19.77
N VAL A 184 1.63 15.42 20.23
CA VAL A 184 2.17 14.07 20.46
C VAL A 184 1.60 13.43 21.73
N GLU A 185 1.09 14.24 22.67
CA GLU A 185 0.52 13.77 23.94
C GLU A 185 -0.94 13.31 23.83
N GLU A 186 -1.63 13.81 22.81
CA GLU A 186 -3.02 13.50 22.48
C GLU A 186 -3.13 12.17 21.71
#